data_AF-A0A2S6AZF1-F1
#
_entry.id   AF-A0A2S6AZF1-F1
#
_cell.length_a   1.000
_cell.length_b   1.000
_cell.length_c   1.000
_cell.angle_alpha   90.00
_cell.angle_beta   90.00
_cell.angle_gamma   90.00
#
_symmetry.space_group_name_H-M   'P 1'
#
loop_
_entity.id
_entity.type
_entity.pdbx_description
1 polymer ?
#
loop_
_entity_poly.entity_id
_entity_poly.type
_entity_poly.pdbx_seq_one_letter_code
_entity_poly.pdbx_strand_id
1 'polypeptide(L)'
;LYLQYRRSEAFGFDDGRLKTASYDTHAGFGLRAVSGETTAFAHANELSAAAIRRAAETMTLIDPSTGPRPAAPPKTNRHLYTDADPL
;
A
#
# COMPACT_ATOMS: atom_id res chain seq x y z
N LEU A 1 -4.19 -7.46 -10.84
CA LEU A 1 -4.17 -6.02 -11.15
C LEU A 1 -5.49 -5.66 -11.80
N TYR A 2 -6.19 -4.67 -11.27
CA TYR A 2 -7.39 -4.09 -11.84
C TYR A 2 -7.11 -2.62 -12.18
N LEU A 3 -7.59 -2.17 -13.34
CA LEU A 3 -7.41 -0.81 -13.83
C LEU A 3 -8.79 -0.23 -14.13
N GLN A 4 -9.02 1.02 -13.76
CA GLN A 4 -10.25 1.73 -14.09
C GLN A 4 -9.97 3.10 -14.69
N TYR A 5 -10.80 3.47 -15.66
CA TYR A 5 -10.88 4.81 -16.21
C TYR A 5 -12.35 5.07 -16.54
N ARG A 6 -12.89 6.20 -16.05
CA ARG A 6 -14.27 6.62 -16.25
C ARG A 6 -14.29 8.09 -16.57
N ARG A 7 -15.07 8.46 -17.58
CA ARG A 7 -15.40 9.83 -17.95
C ARG A 7 -16.91 9.98 -17.90
N SER A 8 -17.41 11.03 -17.29
CA SER A 8 -18.84 11.34 -17.22
C SER A 8 -19.09 12.80 -17.55
N GLU A 9 -20.17 13.04 -18.28
CA GLU A 9 -20.61 14.36 -18.72
C GLU A 9 -22.10 14.46 -18.39
N ALA A 10 -22.52 15.59 -17.83
CA ALA A 10 -23.92 15.85 -17.52
C ALA A 10 -24.30 17.28 -17.84
N PHE A 11 -25.52 17.46 -18.36
CA PHE A 11 -26.09 18.76 -18.72
C PHE A 11 -27.45 18.90 -18.05
N GLY A 12 -27.63 19.93 -17.23
CA GLY A 12 -28.89 20.27 -16.60
C GLY A 12 -29.53 21.47 -17.30
N PHE A 13 -30.72 21.24 -17.84
CA PHE A 13 -31.53 22.27 -18.49
C PHE A 13 -32.69 22.67 -17.58
N ASP A 14 -33.03 23.95 -17.61
CA ASP A 14 -34.19 24.52 -16.93
C ASP A 14 -34.80 25.60 -17.82
N ASP A 15 -36.13 25.61 -17.96
CA ASP A 15 -36.87 26.46 -18.91
C ASP A 15 -36.29 26.45 -20.35
N GLY A 16 -35.84 25.28 -20.84
CA GLY A 16 -35.25 25.13 -22.17
C GLY A 16 -33.86 25.78 -22.33
N ARG A 17 -33.26 26.28 -21.24
CA ARG A 17 -31.92 26.87 -21.22
C ARG A 17 -30.96 26.00 -20.41
N LEU A 18 -29.70 25.91 -20.84
CA LEU A 18 -28.67 25.22 -20.09
C LEU A 18 -28.35 26.01 -18.80
N LYS A 19 -28.52 25.37 -17.64
CA LYS A 19 -28.18 25.96 -16.33
C LYS A 19 -26.94 25.33 -15.70
N THR A 20 -26.72 24.04 -15.89
CA THR A 20 -25.54 23.35 -15.34
C THR A 20 -24.90 22.46 -16.39
N ALA A 21 -23.57 22.38 -16.37
CA ALA A 21 -22.80 21.44 -17.14
C ALA A 21 -21.66 20.94 -16.26
N SER A 22 -21.52 19.63 -16.13
CA SER A 22 -20.43 19.01 -15.37
C SER A 22 -19.67 18.01 -16.22
N TYR A 23 -18.38 17.93 -15.94
CA TYR A 23 -17.44 17.06 -16.61
C TYR A 23 -16.50 16.47 -15.57
N ASP A 24 -16.47 15.15 -15.47
CA ASP A 24 -15.67 14.46 -14.48
C ASP A 24 -14.87 13.33 -15.14
N THR A 25 -13.62 13.20 -14.71
CA THR A 25 -12.74 12.09 -15.11
C THR A 25 -12.15 11.45 -13.87
N HIS A 26 -12.34 10.14 -13.74
CA HIS A 26 -11.79 9.33 -12.67
C HIS A 26 -10.92 8.23 -13.27
N ALA A 27 -9.70 8.10 -12.78
CA ALA A 27 -8.79 7.02 -13.14
C ALA A 27 -8.24 6.38 -11.87
N GLY A 28 -7.82 5.12 -11.93
CA GLY A 28 -7.22 4.46 -10.78
C GLY A 28 -6.89 3.00 -11.04
N PHE A 29 -6.31 2.37 -10.03
CA PHE A 29 -6.02 0.95 -10.07
C PHE A 29 -6.25 0.30 -8.70
N GLY A 30 -6.42 -1.02 -8.73
CA GLY A 30 -6.46 -1.90 -7.57
C GLY A 30 -5.49 -3.07 -7.72
N LEU A 31 -4.74 -3.36 -6.67
CA LEU A 31 -3.90 -4.54 -6.51
C LEU A 31 -4.53 -5.46 -5.45
N ARG A 32 -4.45 -6.76 -5.72
CA ARG A 32 -4.77 -7.82 -4.78
C ARG A 32 -3.60 -8.77 -4.74
N ALA A 33 -3.04 -8.99 -3.56
CA ALA A 33 -2.03 -10.00 -3.29
C ALA A 33 -2.63 -11.10 -2.43
N VAL A 34 -2.20 -12.34 -2.65
CA VAL A 34 -2.67 -13.52 -1.92
C VAL A 34 -1.44 -14.35 -1.55
N SER A 35 -1.28 -14.68 -0.27
CA SER A 35 -0.29 -15.64 0.22
C SER A 35 -0.97 -16.60 1.20
N GLY A 36 -1.13 -17.86 0.78
CA GLY A 36 -1.91 -18.86 1.52
C GLY A 36 -3.34 -18.36 1.80
N GLU A 37 -3.66 -18.21 3.08
CA GLU A 37 -4.94 -17.68 3.56
C GLU A 37 -4.96 -16.14 3.69
N THR A 38 -3.81 -15.48 3.58
CA THR A 38 -3.71 -14.02 3.73
C THR A 38 -4.00 -13.33 2.40
N THR A 39 -4.85 -12.30 2.42
CA THR A 39 -5.12 -11.43 1.27
C THR A 39 -4.84 -9.97 1.64
N ALA A 40 -4.13 -9.26 0.78
CA ALA A 40 -3.89 -7.82 0.91
C ALA A 40 -4.42 -7.07 -0.31
N PHE A 41 -4.78 -5.81 -0.09
CA PHE A 41 -5.31 -4.91 -1.12
C PHE A 41 -4.59 -3.57 -1.07
N ALA A 42 -4.30 -3.00 -2.24
CA ALA A 42 -3.85 -1.63 -2.39
C ALA A 42 -4.56 -0.97 -3.57
N HIS A 43 -4.82 0.33 -3.47
CA HIS A 43 -5.50 1.08 -4.54
C HIS A 43 -4.96 2.52 -4.62
N ALA A 44 -5.16 3.16 -5.77
CA ALA A 44 -4.90 4.59 -5.93
C ALA A 44 -5.88 5.23 -6.92
N ASN A 45 -6.14 6.52 -6.74
CA ASN A 45 -6.96 7.36 -7.62
C ASN A 45 -6.15 8.02 -8.75
N GLU A 46 -4.94 7.52 -8.99
CA GLU A 46 -4.11 7.92 -10.12
C GLU A 46 -3.55 6.68 -10.80
N LEU A 47 -3.40 6.75 -12.12
CA LEU A 47 -2.77 5.69 -12.90
C LEU A 47 -1.35 6.13 -13.28
N SER A 48 -0.40 5.91 -12.37
CA SER A 48 1.02 6.20 -12.60
C SER A 48 1.87 4.97 -12.29
N ALA A 49 2.94 4.78 -13.08
CA ALA A 49 3.89 3.69 -12.83
C ALA A 49 4.50 3.78 -11.41
N ALA A 50 4.73 5.00 -10.92
CA ALA A 50 5.21 5.25 -9.57
C ALA A 50 4.21 4.81 -8.49
N ALA A 51 2.92 5.09 -8.65
CA ALA A 51 1.88 4.64 -7.72
C ALA A 51 1.73 3.12 -7.72
N ILE A 52 1.74 2.50 -8.90
CA ILE A 52 1.68 1.03 -9.03
C ILE A 52 2.88 0.38 -8.33
N ARG A 53 4.09 0.92 -8.52
CA ARG A 53 5.30 0.41 -7.86
C ARG A 53 5.21 0.52 -6.34
N ARG A 54 4.81 1.68 -5.80
CA ARG A 54 4.63 1.87 -4.35
C ARG A 54 3.59 0.91 -3.76
N ALA A 55 2.47 0.72 -4.46
CA ALA A 55 1.45 -0.23 -4.06
C ALA A 55 1.98 -1.67 -4.08
N ALA A 56 2.77 -2.03 -5.09
CA ALA A 56 3.42 -3.34 -5.19
C ALA A 56 4.45 -3.59 -4.08
N GLU A 57 5.27 -2.58 -3.72
CA GLU A 57 6.21 -2.65 -2.58
C GLU A 57 5.48 -2.94 -1.25
N THR A 58 4.24 -2.44 -1.09
CA THR A 58 3.43 -2.78 0.09
C THR A 58 2.95 -4.22 0.04
N MET A 59 2.58 -4.71 -1.16
CA MET A 59 2.12 -6.09 -1.34
C MET A 59 3.22 -7.12 -1.07
N THR A 60 4.51 -6.79 -1.21
CA THR A 60 5.61 -7.74 -0.92
C THR A 60 5.68 -8.13 0.56
N LEU A 61 5.11 -7.33 1.47
CA LEU A 61 5.11 -7.61 2.91
C LEU A 61 4.03 -8.61 3.36
N ILE A 62 3.16 -9.06 2.44
CA ILE A 62 2.05 -9.96 2.78
C ILE A 62 2.53 -11.34 3.27
N ASP A 63 3.73 -11.76 2.86
CA ASP A 63 4.30 -13.04 3.25
C ASP A 63 5.52 -12.83 4.16
N PRO A 64 5.35 -12.96 5.50
CA PRO A 64 6.45 -12.77 6.45
C PRO A 64 7.56 -13.80 6.30
N SER A 65 7.34 -14.92 5.60
CA SER A 65 8.40 -15.91 5.31
C SER A 65 9.37 -15.44 4.23
N THR A 66 8.95 -14.50 3.38
CA THR A 66 9.76 -13.94 2.28
C THR A 66 10.54 -12.69 2.68
N GLY A 67 10.27 -12.12 3.86
CA GLY A 67 10.92 -10.93 4.38
C GLY A 67 12.30 -11.19 5.00
N PRO A 68 13.18 -10.16 5.08
CA PRO A 68 14.43 -10.26 5.82
C PRO A 68 14.15 -10.63 7.28
N ARG A 69 14.77 -11.71 7.79
CA ARG A 69 14.69 -12.01 9.22
C ARG A 69 15.38 -10.90 10.01
N PRO A 70 14.79 -10.47 11.15
CA PRO A 70 15.46 -9.55 12.05
C PRO A 70 16.79 -10.17 12.53
N ALA A 71 17.77 -9.31 12.80
CA ALA A 71 19.05 -9.74 13.35
C ALA A 71 18.84 -10.46 14.69
N ALA A 72 19.72 -11.42 14.99
CA ALA A 72 19.70 -12.10 16.26
C ALA A 72 19.84 -11.09 17.42
N PRO A 73 19.18 -11.32 18.56
CA PRO A 73 19.32 -10.44 19.72
C PRO A 73 20.77 -10.39 20.20
N PRO A 74 21.23 -9.24 20.73
CA PRO A 74 22.58 -9.10 21.25
C PRO A 74 22.82 -10.11 22.39
N LYS A 75 24.00 -10.73 22.41
CA LYS A 75 24.38 -11.66 23.48
C LYS A 75 24.41 -10.92 24.83
N THR A 76 23.71 -11.47 25.81
CA THR A 76 23.61 -10.91 27.18
C THR A 76 24.68 -11.45 28.13
N ASN A 77 25.46 -12.45 27.72
CA ASN A 77 26.56 -13.04 28.50
C ASN A 77 27.76 -12.10 28.56
N ARG A 78 27.59 -10.91 29.12
CA ARG A 78 28.67 -10.00 29.43
C ARG A 78 29.17 -10.32 30.83
N HIS A 79 30.44 -10.69 30.93
CA HIS A 79 31.11 -10.89 32.21
C HIS A 79 31.28 -9.52 32.87
N LEU A 80 30.35 -9.15 33.75
CA LEU A 80 30.30 -7.83 34.41
C LEU A 80 31.15 -7.77 35.69
N TYR A 81 31.61 -8.91 36.17
CA TYR A 81 32.41 -9.05 37.38
C TYR A 81 33.72 -9.77 37.06
N THR A 82 34.79 -9.44 37.76
CA THR A 82 36.06 -10.19 37.70
C THR A 82 36.04 -11.32 38.73
N ASP A 83 36.90 -12.34 38.56
CA ASP A 83 37.10 -13.40 39.57
C ASP A 83 37.76 -12.88 40.87
N ALA A 84 38.03 -11.58 40.96
CA ALA A 84 38.49 -10.93 42.18
C ALA A 84 37.36 -10.93 43.22
N ASP A 85 37.50 -11.79 44.22
CA ASP A 85 36.73 -11.75 45.46
C ASP A 85 37.01 -10.41 46.18
N PRO A 86 35.99 -9.57 46.45
CA PRO A 86 36.19 -8.32 47.17
C PRO A 86 36.28 -8.49 48.70
N LEU A 87 36.42 -9.71 49.22
CA LEU A 87 36.59 -10.04 50.64
C LEU A 87 38.01 -10.44 51.01
#